data_AF-A0AA37LQQ3-F1
#
_entry.id   AF-A0AA37LQQ3-F1
#
_cell.length_a   1.000
_cell.length_b   1.000
_cell.length_c   1.000
_cell.angle_alpha   90.00
_cell.angle_beta   90.00
_cell.angle_gamma   90.00
#
_symmetry.space_group_name_H-M   'P 1'
#
loop_
_entity.id
_entity.type
_entity.pdbx_description
1 polymer ?
#
loop_
_entity_poly.entity_id
_entity_poly.type
_entity_poly.pdbx_seq_one_letter_code
_entity_poly.pdbx_strand_id
1 'polypeptide(L)'
;MAAVVSTAPFAVVDPLAQKIKESSAVNVNEIDINNTDRFLVHSPYTDPEHLLDLETLDDENALLARALSQMKCLRADYATAGYVESFNWGDVMGELKNLVQSTGKTFKETSFYIVAFRSTIPPSTVYEDLGVLDKAAHAEANQVGGFLK
;
A
#
# COMPACT_ATOMS: atom_id res chain seq x y z
N MET A 1 46.56 34.20 13.96
CA MET A 1 45.32 33.85 14.68
C MET A 1 44.44 33.06 13.71
N ALA A 2 44.29 31.76 13.92
CA ALA A 2 43.47 30.87 13.09
C ALA A 2 42.14 30.63 13.80
N ALA A 3 41.02 30.90 13.13
CA ALA A 3 39.69 30.60 13.63
C ALA A 3 39.29 29.20 13.17
N VAL A 4 39.03 28.30 14.11
CA VAL A 4 38.46 26.97 13.88
C VAL A 4 36.94 27.12 13.90
N VAL A 5 36.28 26.84 12.78
CA VAL A 5 34.82 26.69 12.71
C VAL A 5 34.51 25.21 12.87
N SER A 6 33.87 24.86 13.99
CA SER A 6 33.34 23.52 14.26
C SER A 6 31.89 23.46 13.75
N THR A 7 31.64 22.65 12.73
CA THR A 7 30.28 22.34 12.26
C THR A 7 29.86 21.00 12.85
N ALA A 8 29.11 21.02 13.96
CA ALA A 8 28.38 19.84 14.40
C ALA A 8 27.12 19.66 13.53
N PRO A 9 26.82 18.46 13.01
CA PRO A 9 25.58 18.22 12.30
C PRO A 9 24.42 18.21 13.31
N PHE A 10 23.45 19.11 13.13
CA PHE A 10 22.15 19.01 13.78
C PHE A 10 21.38 17.86 13.12
N ALA A 11 21.39 16.69 13.77
CA ALA A 11 20.46 15.62 13.45
C ALA A 11 19.11 15.95 14.12
N VAL A 12 18.10 16.30 13.31
CA VAL A 12 16.72 16.34 13.78
C VAL A 12 16.27 14.88 13.91
N VAL A 13 16.41 14.34 15.11
CA VAL A 13 15.81 13.06 15.48
C VAL A 13 14.33 13.28 15.73
N ASP A 14 13.48 12.90 14.77
CA ASP A 14 12.03 12.86 14.97
C ASP A 14 11.67 11.66 15.87
N PRO A 15 11.26 11.88 17.12
CA PRO A 15 10.95 10.79 18.05
C PRO A 15 9.71 10.00 17.63
N LEU A 16 8.83 10.57 16.79
CA LEU A 16 7.65 9.89 16.28
C LEU A 16 8.02 8.88 15.19
N ALA A 17 8.97 9.23 14.31
CA ALA A 17 9.49 8.31 13.29
C ALA A 17 10.20 7.10 13.92
N GLN A 18 10.94 7.31 15.01
CA GLN A 18 11.62 6.22 15.72
C GLN A 18 10.61 5.28 16.43
N LYS A 19 9.55 5.84 17.03
CA LYS A 19 8.53 5.05 17.72
C LYS A 19 7.70 4.17 16.76
N ILE A 20 7.49 4.63 15.54
CA ILE A 20 6.84 3.85 14.46
C ILE A 20 7.76 2.71 14.01
N LYS A 21 9.06 2.97 13.85
CA LYS A 21 10.05 1.98 13.41
C LYS A 21 10.22 0.80 14.37
N GLU A 22 10.08 1.04 15.68
CA GLU A 22 10.25 0.01 16.72
C GLU A 22 8.99 -0.85 16.95
N SER A 23 7.80 -0.37 16.57
CA SER A 23 6.52 -1.03 16.91
C SER A 23 5.95 -1.93 15.80
N SER A 24 6.47 -1.86 14.57
CA SER A 24 5.88 -2.52 13.40
C SER A 24 6.86 -3.35 12.57
N ALA A 25 8.05 -3.67 13.10
CA ALA A 25 9.04 -4.45 12.38
C ALA A 25 8.64 -5.95 12.32
N VAL A 26 7.85 -6.31 11.30
CA VAL A 26 7.68 -7.72 10.90
C VAL A 26 9.05 -8.26 10.47
N ASN A 27 9.50 -9.35 11.10
CA ASN A 27 10.77 -9.99 10.76
C ASN A 27 10.63 -10.72 9.41
N VAL A 28 11.21 -10.13 8.37
CA VAL A 28 11.10 -10.59 6.97
C VAL A 28 11.58 -12.05 6.76
N ASN A 29 12.43 -12.56 7.66
CA ASN A 29 13.00 -13.92 7.53
C ASN A 29 12.04 -15.05 7.91
N GLU A 30 10.88 -14.77 8.52
CA GLU A 30 9.90 -15.78 8.96
C GLU A 30 8.55 -15.68 8.21
N ILE A 31 8.48 -14.90 7.12
CA ILE A 31 7.24 -14.71 6.35
C ILE A 31 6.96 -15.96 5.50
N ASP A 32 5.90 -16.71 5.86
CA ASP A 32 5.33 -17.70 4.94
C ASP A 32 4.47 -16.99 3.89
N ILE A 33 5.10 -16.69 2.74
CA ILE A 33 4.47 -16.03 1.59
C ILE A 33 3.28 -16.82 1.01
N ASN A 34 3.14 -18.11 1.35
CA ASN A 34 2.01 -18.94 0.90
C ASN A 34 0.81 -18.83 1.84
N ASN A 35 0.98 -18.21 3.01
CA ASN A 35 -0.12 -17.93 3.92
C ASN A 35 -0.96 -16.75 3.40
N THR A 36 -1.79 -17.05 2.40
CA THR A 36 -2.75 -16.12 1.80
C THR A 36 -3.88 -15.68 2.76
N ASP A 37 -3.99 -16.34 3.91
CA ASP A 37 -4.88 -15.91 4.99
C ASP A 37 -4.30 -14.73 5.78
N ARG A 38 -2.98 -14.54 5.79
CA ARG A 38 -2.32 -13.42 6.45
C ARG A 38 -1.76 -12.40 5.47
N PHE A 39 -0.99 -12.86 4.48
CA PHE A 39 -0.26 -11.99 3.56
C PHE A 39 -0.98 -11.90 2.22
N LEU A 40 -1.30 -10.67 1.80
CA LEU A 40 -2.03 -10.40 0.57
C LEU A 40 -1.15 -9.73 -0.49
N VAL A 41 -1.09 -10.35 -1.67
CA VAL A 41 -0.55 -9.72 -2.89
C VAL A 41 -1.59 -8.73 -3.42
N HIS A 42 -1.30 -7.44 -3.33
CA HIS A 42 -2.19 -6.37 -3.78
C HIS A 42 -1.52 -5.41 -4.79
N SER A 43 -0.21 -5.54 -4.98
CA SER A 43 0.61 -4.82 -5.97
C SER A 43 1.18 -5.78 -7.03
N PRO A 44 1.81 -5.28 -8.11
CA PRO A 44 2.53 -6.12 -9.06
C PRO A 44 3.75 -6.86 -8.49
N TYR A 45 4.18 -6.51 -7.28
CA TYR A 45 5.37 -7.05 -6.62
C TYR A 45 4.99 -8.13 -5.62
N THR A 46 5.73 -9.25 -5.63
CA THR A 46 5.46 -10.44 -4.81
C THR A 46 6.53 -10.71 -3.77
N ASP A 47 7.53 -9.83 -3.64
CA ASP A 47 8.54 -10.00 -2.60
C ASP A 47 7.91 -9.74 -1.22
N PRO A 48 8.45 -10.33 -0.14
CA PRO A 48 7.80 -10.29 1.17
C PRO A 48 7.49 -8.87 1.69
N GLU A 49 8.37 -7.90 1.43
CA GLU A 49 8.19 -6.48 1.79
C GLU A 49 7.05 -5.78 1.04
N HIS A 50 6.58 -6.38 -0.07
CA HIS A 50 5.47 -5.89 -0.88
C HIS A 50 4.13 -6.56 -0.54
N LEU A 51 4.12 -7.53 0.37
CA LEU A 51 2.89 -8.18 0.83
C LEU A 51 2.23 -7.36 1.94
N LEU A 52 0.91 -7.22 1.85
CA LEU A 52 0.12 -6.58 2.90
C LEU A 52 -0.17 -7.60 4.00
N ASP A 53 0.28 -7.32 5.23
CA ASP A 53 -0.02 -8.14 6.41
C ASP A 53 -1.40 -7.77 6.97
N LEU A 54 -2.39 -8.61 6.74
CA LEU A 54 -3.77 -8.38 7.14
C LEU A 54 -3.98 -8.43 8.66
N GLU A 55 -3.06 -9.00 9.43
CA GLU A 55 -3.13 -9.00 10.90
C GLU A 55 -2.77 -7.62 11.50
N THR A 56 -2.16 -6.74 10.71
CA THR A 56 -1.82 -5.37 11.14
C THR A 56 -2.97 -4.37 10.95
N LEU A 57 -4.05 -4.80 10.30
CA LEU A 57 -5.20 -3.97 9.95
C LEU A 57 -6.41 -4.26 10.85
N ASP A 58 -7.33 -3.30 10.94
CA ASP A 58 -8.67 -3.58 11.46
C ASP A 58 -9.49 -4.43 10.47
N ASP A 59 -10.63 -4.93 10.94
CA ASP A 59 -11.47 -5.82 10.15
C ASP A 59 -11.96 -5.16 8.86
N GLU A 60 -12.36 -3.89 8.92
CA GLU A 60 -12.86 -3.14 7.76
C GLU A 60 -11.80 -3.00 6.66
N ASN A 61 -10.57 -2.60 7.03
CA ASN A 61 -9.46 -2.45 6.09
C ASN A 61 -9.01 -3.81 5.54
N ALA A 62 -8.93 -4.84 6.37
CA ALA A 62 -8.54 -6.18 5.92
C ALA A 62 -9.56 -6.78 4.94
N LEU A 63 -10.85 -6.62 5.20
CA LEU A 63 -11.92 -7.10 4.32
C LEU A 63 -11.95 -6.32 3.02
N LEU A 64 -11.80 -5.00 3.06
CA LEU A 64 -11.75 -4.17 1.85
C LEU A 64 -10.51 -4.49 1.01
N ALA A 65 -9.33 -4.66 1.61
CA ALA A 65 -8.10 -5.03 0.88
C ALA A 65 -8.28 -6.35 0.11
N ARG A 66 -8.88 -7.36 0.75
CA ARG A 66 -9.20 -8.63 0.08
C ARG A 66 -10.15 -8.43 -1.10
N ALA A 67 -11.21 -7.65 -0.93
CA ALA A 67 -12.14 -7.36 -2.02
C ALA A 67 -11.46 -6.60 -3.18
N LEU A 68 -10.60 -5.63 -2.86
CA LEU A 68 -9.85 -4.85 -3.85
C LEU A 68 -8.86 -5.71 -4.65
N SER A 69 -8.38 -6.84 -4.13
CA SER A 69 -7.55 -7.77 -4.92
C SER A 69 -8.23 -8.29 -6.20
N GLN A 70 -9.57 -8.24 -6.26
CA GLN A 70 -10.38 -8.60 -7.44
C GLN A 70 -10.65 -7.44 -8.39
N MET A 71 -10.11 -6.24 -8.08
CA MET A 71 -10.30 -5.04 -8.87
C MET A 71 -9.61 -5.18 -10.23
N LYS A 72 -10.37 -4.89 -11.30
CA LYS A 72 -9.95 -5.02 -12.69
C LYS A 72 -10.32 -3.76 -13.46
N CYS A 73 -9.44 -3.37 -14.39
CA CYS A 73 -9.74 -2.33 -15.36
C CYS A 73 -10.79 -2.87 -16.36
N LEU A 74 -11.90 -2.16 -16.54
CA LEU A 74 -12.94 -2.51 -17.51
C LEU A 74 -12.68 -1.92 -18.90
N ARG A 75 -11.69 -1.01 -19.01
CA ARG A 75 -11.49 -0.16 -20.18
C ARG A 75 -10.00 0.06 -20.43
N ALA A 76 -9.63 0.26 -21.70
CA ALA A 76 -8.25 0.52 -22.08
C ALA A 76 -7.80 1.96 -21.73
N ASP A 77 -8.72 2.91 -21.69
CA ASP A 77 -8.49 4.33 -21.38
C ASP A 77 -8.59 4.64 -19.87
N TYR A 78 -8.52 3.63 -19.00
CA TYR A 78 -8.76 3.76 -17.57
C TYR A 78 -7.89 4.81 -16.86
N ALA A 79 -6.67 5.05 -17.39
CA ALA A 79 -5.71 6.00 -16.85
C ALA A 79 -6.19 7.46 -16.95
N THR A 80 -7.09 7.77 -17.88
CA THR A 80 -7.61 9.12 -18.14
C THR A 80 -9.13 9.23 -18.00
N ALA A 81 -9.88 8.12 -18.13
CA ALA A 81 -11.32 8.05 -17.92
C ALA A 81 -11.72 8.32 -16.45
N GLY A 82 -13.02 8.47 -16.17
CA GLY A 82 -13.53 8.68 -14.81
C GLY A 82 -13.23 7.49 -13.90
N TYR A 83 -12.75 7.73 -12.67
CA TYR A 83 -12.28 6.63 -11.80
C TYR A 83 -13.38 5.60 -11.49
N VAL A 84 -14.63 6.04 -11.29
CA VAL A 84 -15.76 5.14 -10.98
C VAL A 84 -16.15 4.25 -12.16
N GLU A 85 -16.00 4.73 -13.40
CA GLU A 85 -16.35 3.98 -14.62
C GLU A 85 -15.21 3.07 -15.13
N SER A 86 -13.98 3.33 -14.67
CA SER A 86 -12.78 2.61 -15.09
C SER A 86 -12.69 1.19 -14.52
N PHE A 87 -13.35 0.90 -13.40
CA PHE A 87 -13.14 -0.33 -12.63
C PHE A 87 -14.45 -1.04 -12.27
N ASN A 88 -14.35 -2.33 -12.00
CA ASN A 88 -15.45 -3.21 -11.61
C ASN A 88 -15.91 -3.04 -10.16
N TRP A 89 -16.24 -1.81 -9.74
CA TRP A 89 -16.68 -1.51 -8.37
C TRP A 89 -17.86 -2.37 -7.89
N GLY A 90 -18.77 -2.75 -8.81
CA GLY A 90 -19.88 -3.66 -8.48
C GLY A 90 -19.40 -5.01 -7.94
N ASP A 91 -18.40 -5.61 -8.59
CA ASP A 91 -17.84 -6.90 -8.18
C ASP A 91 -17.07 -6.76 -6.86
N VAL A 92 -16.26 -5.70 -6.72
CA VAL A 92 -15.49 -5.42 -5.50
C VAL A 92 -16.44 -5.26 -4.29
N MET A 93 -17.49 -4.46 -4.44
CA MET A 93 -18.46 -4.25 -3.35
C MET A 93 -19.33 -5.48 -3.09
N GLY A 94 -19.58 -6.31 -4.12
CA GLY A 94 -20.21 -7.62 -3.97
C GLY A 94 -19.35 -8.58 -3.15
N GLU A 95 -18.05 -8.65 -3.47
CA GLU A 95 -17.10 -9.49 -2.75
C GLU A 95 -16.93 -9.02 -1.30
N LEU A 96 -16.84 -7.71 -1.05
CA LEU A 96 -16.78 -7.18 0.31
C LEU A 96 -17.98 -7.65 1.15
N LYS A 97 -19.20 -7.60 0.61
CA LYS A 97 -20.41 -8.09 1.29
C LYS A 97 -20.34 -9.59 1.57
N ASN A 98 -19.86 -10.37 0.60
CA ASN A 98 -19.69 -11.82 0.77
C ASN A 98 -18.66 -12.14 1.87
N LEU A 99 -17.55 -11.41 1.91
CA LEU A 99 -16.51 -11.56 2.92
C LEU A 99 -17.03 -11.20 4.33
N VAL A 100 -17.78 -10.12 4.46
CA VAL A 100 -18.41 -9.73 5.75
C VAL A 100 -19.36 -10.84 6.23
N GLN A 101 -20.19 -11.40 5.33
CA GLN A 101 -21.14 -12.45 5.69
C GLN A 101 -20.47 -13.79 6.02
N SER A 102 -19.44 -14.17 5.28
CA SER A 102 -18.80 -15.48 5.42
C SER A 102 -17.83 -15.55 6.61
N THR A 103 -17.12 -14.45 6.89
CA THR A 103 -16.16 -14.40 8.00
C THR A 103 -16.81 -14.13 9.35
N GLY A 104 -18.01 -13.57 9.38
CA GLY A 104 -18.70 -13.15 10.60
C GLY A 104 -18.01 -11.99 11.32
N LYS A 105 -17.01 -11.36 10.71
CA LYS A 105 -16.34 -10.17 11.22
C LYS A 105 -17.29 -8.98 11.22
N THR A 106 -17.11 -8.08 12.18
CA THR A 106 -17.93 -6.86 12.25
C THR A 106 -17.43 -5.87 11.21
N PHE A 107 -18.34 -5.25 10.47
CA PHE A 107 -18.01 -4.14 9.57
C PHE A 107 -18.79 -2.91 10.01
N LYS A 108 -18.09 -1.94 10.58
CA LYS A 108 -18.68 -0.66 11.01
C LYS A 108 -18.88 0.26 9.81
N GLU A 109 -19.74 1.25 9.98
CA GLU A 109 -19.86 2.32 9.00
C GLU A 109 -18.54 3.08 8.90
N THR A 110 -17.90 2.96 7.73
CA THR A 110 -16.57 3.50 7.45
C THR A 110 -16.57 4.19 6.09
N SER A 111 -15.84 5.30 5.98
CA SER A 111 -15.64 6.02 4.72
C SER A 111 -14.21 5.85 4.22
N PHE A 112 -14.07 5.52 2.94
CA PHE A 112 -12.79 5.42 2.26
C PHE A 112 -12.67 6.52 1.22
N TYR A 113 -11.46 7.06 1.06
CA TYR A 113 -11.16 8.11 0.11
C TYR A 113 -10.17 7.59 -0.92
N ILE A 114 -10.44 7.88 -2.19
CA ILE A 114 -9.54 7.58 -3.30
C ILE A 114 -8.82 8.87 -3.68
N VAL A 115 -7.50 8.82 -3.70
CA VAL A 115 -6.64 9.88 -4.22
C VAL A 115 -5.98 9.38 -5.50
N ALA A 116 -6.33 9.96 -6.65
CA ALA A 116 -5.79 9.57 -7.95
C ALA A 116 -4.86 10.66 -8.49
N PHE A 117 -3.58 10.37 -8.57
CA PHE A 117 -2.60 11.23 -9.25
C PHE A 117 -2.53 10.87 -10.73
N ARG A 118 -2.59 11.87 -11.60
CA ARG A 118 -2.47 11.69 -13.06
C ARG A 118 -1.36 12.60 -13.58
N SER A 119 -0.35 12.00 -14.18
CA SER A 119 0.78 12.70 -14.79
C SER A 119 1.06 12.09 -16.17
N THR A 120 1.68 12.89 -17.04
CA THR A 120 2.19 12.41 -18.33
C THR A 120 3.68 12.20 -18.21
N ILE A 121 4.16 11.01 -18.59
CA ILE A 121 5.59 10.68 -18.56
C ILE A 121 6.28 11.38 -19.73
N PRO A 122 7.37 12.14 -19.49
CA PRO A 122 8.18 12.70 -20.56
C PRO A 122 8.75 11.62 -21.49
N PRO A 123 8.81 11.84 -22.81
CA PRO A 123 9.35 10.85 -23.75
C PRO A 123 10.82 10.47 -23.51
N SER A 124 11.57 11.31 -22.80
CA SER A 124 12.98 11.10 -22.46
C SER A 124 13.19 10.27 -21.20
N THR A 125 12.12 9.86 -20.51
CA THR A 125 12.21 9.11 -19.26
C THR A 125 12.68 7.68 -19.53
N VAL A 126 13.68 7.25 -18.75
CA VAL A 126 14.12 5.86 -18.69
C VAL A 126 13.10 5.10 -17.83
N TYR A 127 12.35 4.18 -18.44
CA TYR A 127 11.24 3.50 -17.78
C TYR A 127 11.72 2.55 -16.67
N GLU A 128 12.91 1.99 -16.82
CA GLU A 128 13.52 1.12 -15.82
C GLU A 128 13.71 1.84 -14.48
N ASP A 129 14.12 3.11 -14.50
CA ASP A 129 14.30 3.93 -13.30
C ASP A 129 12.96 4.20 -12.58
N LEU A 130 11.86 4.34 -13.34
CA LEU A 130 10.52 4.46 -12.76
C LEU A 130 10.12 3.19 -12.02
N GLY A 131 10.41 2.02 -12.58
CA GLY A 131 10.08 0.74 -11.95
C GLY A 131 10.83 0.51 -10.63
N VAL A 132 12.06 1.00 -10.51
CA VAL A 132 12.84 0.95 -9.26
C VAL A 132 12.24 1.87 -8.20
N LEU A 133 11.88 3.09 -8.58
CA LEU A 133 11.24 4.06 -7.69
C LEU A 133 9.86 3.57 -7.22
N ASP A 134 9.05 3.04 -8.12
CA ASP A 134 7.72 2.48 -7.84
C ASP A 134 7.81 1.32 -6.84
N LYS A 135 8.72 0.37 -7.09
CA LYS A 135 8.95 -0.77 -6.18
C LYS A 135 9.36 -0.34 -4.77
N ALA A 136 10.24 0.66 -4.66
CA ALA A 136 10.67 1.20 -3.38
C ALA A 136 9.53 1.92 -2.65
N ALA A 137 8.73 2.73 -3.37
CA ALA A 137 7.57 3.42 -2.82
C ALA A 137 6.50 2.45 -2.30
N HIS A 138 6.25 1.34 -3.01
CA HIS A 138 5.36 0.29 -2.54
C HIS A 138 5.82 -0.35 -1.22
N ALA A 139 7.11 -0.66 -1.10
CA ALA A 139 7.67 -1.22 0.15
C ALA A 139 7.52 -0.24 1.32
N GLU A 140 7.79 1.05 1.09
CA GLU A 140 7.59 2.10 2.10
C GLU A 140 6.12 2.22 2.49
N ALA A 141 5.19 2.23 1.53
CA ALA A 141 3.76 2.34 1.78
C ALA A 141 3.21 1.17 2.62
N ASN A 142 3.69 -0.06 2.37
CA ASN A 142 3.35 -1.21 3.20
C ASN A 142 3.89 -1.11 4.62
N GLN A 143 5.13 -0.64 4.78
CA GLN A 143 5.76 -0.52 6.08
C GLN A 143 5.06 0.53 6.97
N VAL A 144 4.57 1.62 6.38
CA VAL A 144 4.05 2.77 7.13
C VAL A 144 2.54 2.67 7.44
N GLY A 145 1.79 1.80 6.76
CA GLY A 145 0.50 1.34 7.27
C GLY A 145 -0.67 1.43 6.30
N GLY A 146 -0.91 0.33 5.57
CA GLY A 146 -2.22 0.10 4.96
C GLY A 146 -2.33 0.57 3.52
N PHE A 147 -1.31 0.29 2.71
CA PHE A 147 -1.49 0.31 1.26
C PHE A 147 -2.41 -0.85 0.85
N LEU A 148 -3.68 -0.54 0.59
CA LEU A 148 -4.71 -1.56 0.34
C LEU A 148 -4.74 -2.04 -1.12
N LYS A 149 -4.33 -1.18 -2.09
CA LYS A 149 -4.38 -1.48 -3.53
C LYS A 149 -3.58 -0.53 -4.41
#